data_AF-A0A8T7LE23-F1
#
_entry.id   AF-A0A8T7LE23-F1
#
_cell.length_a   1.000
_cell.length_b   1.000
_cell.length_c   1.000
_cell.angle_alpha   90.00
_cell.angle_beta   90.00
_cell.angle_gamma   90.00
#
_symmetry.space_group_name_H-M   'P 1'
#
loop_
_entity.id
_entity.type
_entity.pdbx_description
1 polymer ?
#
loop_
_entity_poly.entity_id
_entity_poly.type
_entity_poly.pdbx_seq_one_letter_code
_entity_poly.pdbx_strand_id
1 'polypeptide(L)'
;NNDRAQRTTWLAFTDTYREGEPVGGQVPPGRIGPQRGFGKVWWGSPELQQALGWPIEPEQAGSGAALPFVIGGWMLERNQPGLIIVMQPDGTAFGVRPDVLLQ
;
A
#
# COMPACT_ATOMS: atom_id res chain seq x y z
N ASN A 1 7.15 27.77 -5.74
CA ASN A 1 7.81 26.93 -4.72
C ASN A 1 7.09 25.60 -4.64
N ASN A 2 7.56 24.61 -5.40
CA ASN A 2 6.83 23.38 -5.72
C ASN A 2 7.55 22.13 -5.18
N ASP A 3 8.11 22.17 -3.96
CA ASP A 3 9.27 21.31 -3.67
C ASP A 3 9.31 20.61 -2.31
N ARG A 4 8.16 20.11 -1.83
CA ARG A 4 8.19 19.00 -0.86
C ARG A 4 7.17 17.96 -1.26
N ALA A 5 7.64 16.90 -1.91
CA ALA A 5 6.95 15.62 -1.83
C ALA A 5 6.62 15.37 -0.35
N GLN A 6 5.34 15.19 -0.02
CA GLN A 6 4.96 14.86 1.35
C GLN A 6 5.57 13.50 1.67
N ARG A 7 6.57 13.49 2.55
CA ARG A 7 7.14 12.26 3.08
C ARG A 7 6.09 11.60 3.95
N THR A 8 5.64 10.44 3.53
CA THR A 8 4.83 9.55 4.36
C THR A 8 5.74 8.48 4.96
N THR A 9 5.31 7.85 6.04
CA THR A 9 5.97 6.64 6.55
C THR A 9 5.37 5.42 5.87
N TRP A 10 6.18 4.41 5.56
CA TRP A 10 5.69 3.13 5.05
C TRP A 10 6.01 2.00 6.02
N LEU A 11 5.19 0.95 5.98
CA LEU A 11 5.38 -0.30 6.69
C LEU A 11 5.34 -1.43 5.65
N ALA A 12 6.26 -2.39 5.72
CA ALA A 12 6.13 -3.66 4.99
C ALA A 12 5.68 -4.76 5.93
N PHE A 13 4.83 -5.61 5.37
CA PHE A 13 4.39 -6.84 6.00
C PHE A 13 4.71 -7.98 5.03
N THR A 14 5.25 -9.07 5.56
CA THR A 14 5.36 -10.31 4.80
C THR A 14 3.96 -10.81 4.48
N ASP A 15 3.66 -11.01 3.20
CA ASP A 15 2.40 -11.64 2.82
C ASP A 15 2.43 -13.12 3.26
N THR A 16 1.58 -13.44 4.22
CA THR A 16 1.41 -14.80 4.76
C THR A 16 0.02 -15.33 4.49
N TYR A 17 -0.81 -14.61 3.73
CA TYR A 17 -2.13 -15.06 3.35
C TYR A 17 -2.05 -16.32 2.49
N ARG A 18 -3.04 -17.19 2.65
CA ARG A 18 -3.23 -18.39 1.83
C ARG A 18 -4.60 -18.34 1.21
N GLU A 19 -4.70 -18.70 -0.06
CA GLU A 19 -5.98 -18.67 -0.76
C GLU A 19 -7.03 -19.52 -0.02
N GLY A 20 -8.18 -18.91 0.24
CA GLY A 20 -9.28 -19.55 0.97
C GLY A 20 -9.16 -19.53 2.49
N GLU A 21 -8.07 -19.00 3.07
CA GLU A 21 -8.03 -18.78 4.51
C GLU A 21 -9.08 -17.71 4.93
N PRO A 22 -9.76 -17.90 6.07
CA PRO A 22 -10.70 -16.92 6.57
C PRO A 22 -9.94 -15.67 7.03
N VAL A 23 -10.37 -14.50 6.57
CA VAL A 23 -9.91 -13.20 7.05
C VAL A 23 -11.10 -12.35 7.46
N GLY A 24 -10.93 -11.57 8.53
CA GLY A 24 -11.87 -10.53 8.91
C GLY A 24 -12.72 -10.76 10.14
N GLY A 25 -13.71 -9.89 10.29
CA GLY A 25 -14.64 -9.85 11.40
C GLY A 25 -15.96 -9.19 10.99
N GLN A 26 -16.75 -8.74 11.97
CA GLN A 26 -18.03 -8.09 11.70
C GLN A 26 -17.84 -6.79 10.92
N VAL A 27 -18.41 -6.72 9.72
CA VAL A 27 -18.43 -5.50 8.90
C VAL A 27 -19.72 -4.72 9.19
N PRO A 28 -19.63 -3.42 9.55
CA PRO A 28 -20.82 -2.59 9.73
C PRO A 28 -21.61 -2.39 8.43
N PRO A 29 -22.94 -2.15 8.51
CA PRO A 29 -23.72 -1.79 7.33
C PRO A 29 -23.12 -0.60 6.57
N GLY A 30 -23.03 -0.72 5.25
CA GLY A 30 -22.47 0.32 4.38
C GLY A 30 -20.94 0.42 4.36
N ARG A 31 -20.23 -0.54 4.95
CA ARG A 31 -18.76 -0.63 4.90
C ARG A 31 -18.30 -1.83 4.07
N ILE A 32 -17.05 -1.77 3.61
CA ILE A 32 -16.36 -2.86 2.92
C ILE A 32 -15.29 -3.39 3.86
N GLY A 33 -15.29 -4.70 4.14
CA GLY A 33 -14.18 -5.34 4.85
C GLY A 33 -13.04 -5.65 3.88
N PRO A 34 -11.77 -5.34 4.21
CA PRO A 34 -10.64 -5.77 3.39
C PRO A 34 -10.51 -7.30 3.47
N GLN A 35 -10.07 -7.92 2.37
CA GLN A 35 -9.99 -9.36 2.20
C GLN A 35 -8.56 -9.78 1.84
N ARG A 36 -8.29 -11.09 1.74
CA ARG A 36 -7.00 -11.67 1.33
C ARG A 36 -5.81 -11.11 2.13
N GLY A 37 -4.67 -10.88 1.46
CA GLY A 37 -3.44 -10.38 2.08
C GLY A 37 -3.63 -9.03 2.79
N PHE A 38 -4.32 -8.09 2.15
CA PHE A 38 -4.59 -6.79 2.78
C PHE A 38 -5.52 -6.91 3.99
N GLY A 39 -6.54 -7.77 3.90
CA GLY A 39 -7.43 -8.10 4.99
C GLY A 39 -6.70 -8.72 6.17
N LYS A 40 -5.82 -9.69 5.91
CA LYS A 40 -5.02 -10.35 6.96
C LYS A 40 -4.23 -9.34 7.78
N VAL A 41 -3.58 -8.38 7.11
CA VAL A 41 -2.80 -7.33 7.76
C VAL A 41 -3.70 -6.35 8.51
N TRP A 42 -4.74 -5.82 7.85
CA TRP A 42 -5.61 -4.79 8.43
C TRP A 42 -6.41 -5.29 9.62
N TRP A 43 -7.01 -6.49 9.53
CA TRP A 43 -7.77 -7.08 10.63
C TRP A 43 -6.91 -7.50 11.81
N GLY A 44 -5.63 -7.81 11.57
CA GLY A 44 -4.66 -8.20 12.60
C GLY A 44 -4.03 -7.03 13.36
N SER A 45 -4.23 -5.77 12.95
CA SER A 45 -3.63 -4.60 13.60
C SER A 45 -4.67 -3.51 13.89
N PRO A 46 -5.07 -3.33 15.16
CA PRO A 46 -5.91 -2.22 15.59
C PRO A 46 -5.32 -0.84 15.22
N GLU A 47 -4.00 -0.72 15.25
CA GLU A 47 -3.30 0.51 14.88
C GLU A 47 -3.53 0.87 13.40
N LEU A 48 -3.45 -0.12 12.49
CA LEU A 48 -3.76 0.09 11.08
C LEU A 48 -5.24 0.41 10.86
N GLN A 49 -6.15 -0.22 11.59
CA GLN A 49 -7.58 0.10 11.52
C GLN A 49 -7.85 1.55 11.93
N GLN A 50 -7.19 2.02 12.99
CA GLN A 50 -7.32 3.40 13.46
C GLN A 50 -6.69 4.40 12.48
N ALA A 51 -5.54 4.06 11.90
CA ALA A 51 -4.82 4.95 10.99
C ALA A 51 -5.45 5.06 9.60
N LEU A 52 -5.96 3.95 9.05
CA LEU A 52 -6.47 3.88 7.67
C LEU A 52 -8.00 3.95 7.59
N GLY A 53 -8.70 3.51 8.63
CA GLY A 53 -10.14 3.33 8.60
C GLY A 53 -10.58 2.20 7.66
N TRP A 54 -11.88 2.18 7.34
CA TRP A 54 -12.46 1.19 6.45
C TRP A 54 -12.09 1.46 4.98
N PRO A 55 -11.82 0.41 4.19
CA PRO A 55 -11.72 0.53 2.73
C PRO A 55 -12.91 1.24 2.11
N ILE A 56 -12.63 2.05 1.09
CA ILE A 56 -13.64 2.70 0.26
C ILE A 56 -13.95 1.92 -1.03
N GLU A 57 -13.07 0.98 -1.39
CA GLU A 57 -13.20 0.09 -2.54
C GLU A 57 -12.69 -1.32 -2.18
N PRO A 58 -13.17 -2.37 -2.86
CA PRO A 58 -12.61 -3.71 -2.72
C PRO A 58 -11.13 -3.77 -3.14
N GLU A 59 -10.43 -4.80 -2.68
CA GLU A 59 -9.08 -5.12 -3.17
C GLU A 59 -9.10 -5.28 -4.69
N GLN A 60 -8.19 -4.58 -5.37
CA GLN A 60 -8.01 -4.66 -6.81
C GLN A 60 -6.73 -5.43 -7.12
N ALA A 61 -6.86 -6.49 -7.92
CA ALA A 61 -5.70 -7.12 -8.53
C ALA A 61 -5.05 -6.14 -9.53
N GLY A 62 -3.73 -6.16 -9.61
CA GLY A 62 -2.99 -5.36 -10.56
C GLY A 62 -1.61 -5.93 -10.81
N SER A 63 -1.01 -5.51 -11.91
CA SER A 63 0.40 -5.77 -12.21
C SER A 63 1.21 -4.49 -12.09
N GLY A 64 2.52 -4.65 -12.00
CA GLY A 64 3.46 -3.54 -11.94
C GLY A 64 4.90 -4.03 -11.94
N ALA A 65 5.84 -3.12 -11.74
CA ALA A 65 7.25 -3.44 -11.57
C ALA A 65 7.74 -3.17 -10.15
N ALA A 66 8.72 -3.95 -9.69
CA ALA A 66 9.42 -3.73 -8.42
C ALA A 66 10.93 -3.74 -8.68
N LEU A 67 11.63 -2.72 -8.19
CA LEU A 67 13.08 -2.61 -8.29
C LEU A 67 13.69 -2.41 -6.88
N PRO A 68 14.38 -3.42 -6.34
CA PRO A 68 15.11 -3.29 -5.08
C PRO A 68 16.49 -2.62 -5.30
N PHE A 69 16.97 -1.92 -4.28
CA PHE A 69 18.27 -1.25 -4.27
C PHE A 69 19.17 -1.80 -3.18
N VAL A 70 20.49 -1.81 -3.42
CA VAL A 70 21.49 -2.42 -2.52
C VAL A 70 21.49 -1.88 -1.09
N ILE A 71 21.05 -0.63 -0.90
CA ILE A 71 20.95 0.00 0.42
C ILE A 71 19.62 -0.32 1.16
N GLY A 72 18.77 -1.18 0.59
CA GLY A 72 17.51 -1.65 1.19
C GLY A 72 16.24 -0.92 0.73
N GLY A 73 16.34 0.02 -0.21
CA GLY A 73 15.18 0.77 -0.74
C GLY A 73 14.49 0.04 -1.90
N TRP A 74 13.27 0.47 -2.22
CA TRP A 74 12.48 -0.09 -3.32
C TRP A 74 11.83 1.02 -4.15
N MET A 75 11.69 0.77 -5.45
CA MET A 75 10.73 1.48 -6.30
C MET A 75 9.65 0.50 -6.74
N LEU A 76 8.39 0.87 -6.53
CA LEU A 76 7.22 0.12 -6.97
C LEU A 76 6.46 0.93 -8.00
N GLU A 77 6.17 0.34 -9.14
CA GLU A 77 5.28 0.90 -10.13
C GLU A 77 3.94 0.16 -10.07
N ARG A 78 2.83 0.91 -10.14
CA ARG A 78 1.47 0.36 -10.31
C ARG A 78 0.93 0.82 -11.65
N ASN A 79 0.50 -0.12 -12.49
CA ASN A 79 0.08 0.17 -13.86
C ASN A 79 -1.15 1.09 -13.97
N GLN A 80 -2.09 1.06 -13.02
CA GLN A 80 -3.33 1.85 -13.09
C GLN A 80 -3.79 2.34 -11.71
N PRO A 81 -3.77 3.66 -11.42
CA PRO A 81 -3.15 4.69 -12.24
C PRO A 81 -1.63 4.53 -12.19
N GLY A 82 -0.97 4.86 -13.31
CA GLY A 82 0.50 4.88 -13.40
C GLY A 82 1.09 5.73 -12.27
N LEU A 83 1.68 5.08 -11.29
CA LEU A 83 2.28 5.72 -10.12
C LEU A 83 3.54 4.96 -9.74
N ILE A 84 4.64 5.68 -9.56
CA ILE A 84 5.87 5.13 -8.98
C ILE A 84 5.93 5.54 -7.52
N ILE A 85 6.11 4.60 -6.61
CA ILE A 85 6.30 4.84 -5.19
C ILE A 85 7.75 4.52 -4.87
N VAL A 86 8.47 5.50 -4.32
CA VAL A 86 9.83 5.32 -3.80
C VAL A 86 9.72 5.07 -2.31
N MET A 87 10.22 3.92 -1.85
CA MET A 87 10.27 3.51 -0.45
C MET A 87 11.73 3.49 0.01
N GLN A 88 12.07 4.35 0.95
CA GLN A 88 13.43 4.53 1.45
C GLN A 88 13.71 3.59 2.64
N PRO A 89 14.97 3.15 2.85
CA PRO A 89 15.34 2.29 3.98
C PRO A 89 15.08 2.90 5.36
N ASP A 90 14.95 4.23 5.44
CA ASP A 90 14.67 4.96 6.68
C ASP A 90 13.19 4.96 7.07
N GLY A 91 12.36 4.21 6.34
CA GLY A 91 10.92 4.09 6.59
C GLY A 91 10.09 5.20 5.95
N THR A 92 10.69 6.11 5.16
CA THR A 92 9.94 7.14 4.44
C THR A 92 9.62 6.75 3.00
N ALA A 93 8.51 7.25 2.46
CA ALA A 93 8.11 7.02 1.08
C ALA A 93 7.51 8.28 0.44
N PHE A 94 7.56 8.33 -0.89
CA PHE A 94 6.90 9.36 -1.69
C PHE A 94 6.47 8.83 -3.06
N GLY A 95 5.35 9.35 -3.56
CA GLY A 95 4.84 9.05 -4.90
C GLY A 95 5.43 10.01 -5.94
N VAL A 96 5.84 9.47 -7.07
CA VAL A 96 6.23 10.20 -8.28
C VAL A 96 5.19 9.90 -9.34
N ARG A 97 4.51 10.94 -9.81
CA ARG A 97 3.58 10.78 -10.92
C ARG A 97 4.35 10.83 -12.25
N PRO A 98 3.99 10.00 -13.25
CA PRO A 98 4.70 9.91 -14.52
C PRO A 98 4.84 11.25 -15.27
N ASP A 99 3.88 12.16 -15.10
CA ASP A 99 3.87 13.50 -15.71
C ASP A 99 4.98 14.42 -15.20
N VAL A 100 5.62 14.09 -14.07
CA VAL A 100 6.72 14.88 -13.48
C VAL A 100 8.10 14.42 -13.96
N LEU A 101 8.22 13.20 -14.52
CA LEU A 101 9.51 12.62 -14.92
C LEU A 101 9.97 13.00 -16.34
N LEU A 102 9.19 13.78 -17.09
CA LEU A 102 9.46 14.19 -18.47
C LEU A 102 9.90 15.66 -18.61
N GLN A 103 10.38 16.30 -17.53
CA GLN A 103 10.97 17.66 -17.57
C GLN A 103 12.47 17.63 -17.32
#